data_AF-A0A2T4WUG8-F1
#
_entry.id   AF-A0A2T4WUG8-F1
#
_cell.length_a   1.000
_cell.length_b   1.000
_cell.length_c   1.000
_cell.angle_alpha   90.00
_cell.angle_beta   90.00
_cell.angle_gamma   90.00
#
_symmetry.space_group_name_H-M   'P 1'
#
loop_
_entity.id
_entity.type
_entity.pdbx_description
1 polymer ?
#
loop_
_entity_poly.entity_id
_entity_poly.type
_entity_poly.pdbx_seq_one_letter_code
_entity_poly.pdbx_strand_id
1 'polypeptide(L)'
;MIDRNWTELARLMMLSRAMDDLEENELVPAKKVLYQFSARGHELIQLLLGQLLTHPHDAASAYYRSRPLLLSLGLDPEDAMAGPMGRSGGYSDGRDIGVVCNLSPKVGCKVLPMAGDVGSQYTPAAGWAQSILYHKEVLGDDDWDGAVSVVLGGEASVATNGFWSALTMATTLRLPMLFFIEDNGYGISVTSDLQTPGRNIAANLAGFSGLTCLEADGTEPEEADREIRNAVEQVRTQGGPVLIRLSVPRLNGHSYQDNQAYKSEELLSEERARDPFVKLEQFMVPSRMPAKVWQELERESYQTVKKIAESAWKRPVPNSDDVKRFVYLERDEAGKPIRQKTGGVWQEELTPVEESRVPKPEKQRVNMVEAVRRTLDTELSRNPKMIVFGEDVGVKGGVHAVTMGLQTQHGENRVFDTSLSEEGIIGRAVGMAYAGLLPVTEIQFRKYADPATEQIRNAGTIRWRTANRFA
;
A
#
# COMPACT_ATOMS: atom_id res chain seq x y z
N MET A 1 -1.54 8.72 27.34
CA MET A 1 -0.80 7.64 26.65
C MET A 1 -1.69 6.41 26.64
N ILE A 2 -2.09 5.93 25.46
CA ILE A 2 -2.75 4.63 25.34
C ILE A 2 -1.67 3.58 25.63
N ASP A 3 -1.87 2.77 26.67
CA ASP A 3 -0.95 1.69 27.00
C ASP A 3 -0.92 0.69 25.84
N ARG A 4 0.28 0.32 25.37
CA ARG A 4 0.44 -0.55 24.21
C ARG A 4 0.12 -1.99 24.62
N ASN A 5 -0.67 -2.69 23.81
CA ASN A 5 -0.94 -4.11 24.04
C ASN A 5 0.26 -4.97 23.58
N TRP A 6 1.30 -4.99 24.41
CA TRP A 6 2.53 -5.75 24.19
C TRP A 6 2.31 -7.27 24.17
N THR A 7 1.30 -7.76 24.91
CA THR A 7 0.96 -9.19 24.93
C THR A 7 0.40 -9.63 23.59
N GLU A 8 -0.53 -8.87 23.02
CA GLU A 8 -1.06 -9.16 21.68
C GLU A 8 0.01 -9.01 20.60
N LEU A 9 0.88 -8.00 20.73
CA LEU A 9 2.03 -7.84 19.83
C LEU A 9 2.94 -9.08 19.85
N ALA A 10 3.31 -9.56 21.04
CA ALA A 10 4.12 -10.77 21.20
C ALA A 10 3.42 -12.00 20.59
N ARG A 11 2.12 -12.16 20.82
CA ARG A 11 1.32 -13.26 20.22
C ARG A 11 1.34 -13.22 18.70
N LEU A 12 1.14 -12.05 18.09
CA LEU A 12 1.19 -11.88 16.63
C LEU A 12 2.60 -12.11 16.08
N MET A 13 3.64 -11.69 16.81
CA MET A 13 5.03 -11.94 16.43
C MET A 13 5.35 -13.44 16.44
N MET A 14 4.95 -14.15 17.49
CA MET A 14 5.06 -15.62 17.59
C MET A 14 4.28 -16.32 16.48
N LEU A 15 3.08 -15.85 16.16
CA LEU A 15 2.28 -16.39 15.06
C LEU A 15 3.00 -16.22 13.71
N SER A 16 3.52 -15.03 13.42
CA SER A 16 4.27 -14.77 12.18
C SER A 16 5.56 -15.60 12.12
N ARG A 17 6.29 -15.73 13.23
CA ARG A 17 7.50 -16.57 13.32
C ARG A 17 7.21 -18.03 13.05
N ALA A 18 6.15 -18.56 13.66
CA ALA A 18 5.72 -19.94 13.46
C ALA A 18 5.25 -20.20 12.02
N MET A 19 4.63 -19.22 11.34
CA MET A 19 4.32 -19.32 9.92
C MET A 19 5.59 -19.42 9.08
N ASP A 20 6.58 -18.55 9.30
CA ASP A 20 7.88 -18.64 8.61
C ASP A 20 8.60 -19.97 8.89
N ASP A 21 8.61 -20.44 10.15
CA ASP A 21 9.20 -21.74 10.51
C ASP A 21 8.56 -22.90 9.74
N LEU A 22 7.22 -22.94 9.74
CA LEU A 22 6.49 -24.02 9.10
C LEU A 22 6.67 -23.97 7.58
N GLU A 23 6.64 -22.77 7.00
CA GLU A 23 6.83 -22.60 5.57
C GLU A 23 8.23 -23.05 5.11
N GLU A 24 9.29 -22.56 5.75
CA GLU A 24 10.67 -22.87 5.36
C GLU A 24 11.05 -24.33 5.63
N ASN A 25 10.66 -24.88 6.78
CA ASN A 25 11.14 -26.20 7.20
C ASN A 25 10.27 -27.36 6.71
N GLU A 26 8.98 -27.12 6.44
CA GLU A 26 8.04 -28.20 6.09
C GLU A 26 7.34 -27.96 4.76
N LEU A 27 6.72 -26.79 4.56
CA LEU A 27 5.78 -26.61 3.45
C LEU A 27 6.47 -26.37 2.11
N VAL A 28 7.56 -25.60 2.07
CA VAL A 28 8.34 -25.39 0.85
C VAL A 28 9.06 -26.69 0.44
N PRO A 29 9.76 -27.42 1.33
CA PRO A 29 10.31 -28.74 1.00
C PRO A 29 9.26 -29.74 0.50
N ALA A 30 8.04 -29.69 1.07
CA ALA A 30 6.91 -30.52 0.65
C ALA A 30 6.18 -30.00 -0.62
N LYS A 31 6.65 -28.90 -1.24
CA LYS A 31 6.05 -28.24 -2.41
C LYS A 31 4.59 -27.83 -2.21
N LYS A 32 4.23 -27.52 -0.96
CA LYS A 32 2.91 -26.97 -0.60
C LYS A 32 2.89 -25.45 -0.66
N VAL A 33 4.02 -24.81 -0.45
CA VAL A 33 4.25 -23.38 -0.71
C VAL A 33 5.34 -23.29 -1.77
N LEU A 34 5.13 -22.46 -2.79
CA LEU A 34 6.05 -22.36 -3.94
C LEU A 34 7.01 -21.18 -3.83
N TYR A 35 6.55 -20.09 -3.22
CA TYR A 35 7.33 -18.87 -3.00
C TYR A 35 7.14 -18.42 -1.56
N GLN A 36 8.25 -18.31 -0.84
CA GLN A 36 8.26 -17.87 0.55
C GLN A 36 9.23 -16.69 0.68
N PHE A 37 8.75 -15.67 1.39
CA PHE A 37 9.46 -14.42 1.65
C PHE A 37 9.33 -14.11 3.14
N SER A 38 10.36 -14.49 3.90
CA SER A 38 10.38 -14.37 5.36
C SER A 38 10.29 -12.92 5.83
N ALA A 39 9.47 -12.64 6.85
CA ALA A 39 9.44 -11.32 7.50
C ALA A 39 10.41 -11.21 8.68
N ARG A 40 11.26 -12.22 8.89
CA ARG A 40 12.13 -12.31 10.07
C ARG A 40 13.15 -11.19 10.15
N GLY A 41 13.12 -10.49 11.28
CA GLY A 41 13.88 -9.28 11.56
C GLY A 41 13.05 -8.00 11.42
N HIS A 42 11.93 -8.07 10.69
CA HIS A 42 11.08 -6.91 10.39
C HIS A 42 9.79 -6.86 11.23
N GLU A 43 9.47 -7.92 11.97
CA GLU A 43 8.12 -8.11 12.50
C GLU A 43 7.75 -7.09 13.57
N LEU A 44 8.68 -6.78 14.47
CA LEU A 44 8.44 -5.88 15.59
C LEU A 44 7.95 -4.52 15.10
N ILE A 45 8.66 -3.88 14.17
CA ILE A 45 8.31 -2.54 13.66
C ILE A 45 6.98 -2.54 12.90
N GLN A 46 6.70 -3.57 12.12
CA GLN A 46 5.46 -3.68 11.37
C GLN A 46 4.25 -3.89 12.28
N LEU A 47 4.38 -4.71 13.33
CA LEU A 47 3.34 -4.92 14.34
C LEU A 47 3.13 -3.65 15.19
N LEU A 48 4.22 -2.95 15.53
CA LEU A 48 4.15 -1.68 16.24
C LEU A 48 3.37 -0.62 15.45
N LEU A 49 3.64 -0.52 14.14
CA LEU A 49 2.93 0.34 13.22
C LEU A 49 1.45 -0.03 13.11
N GLY A 50 1.12 -1.31 12.87
CA GLY A 50 -0.27 -1.72 12.64
C GLY A 50 -1.21 -1.46 13.81
N GLN A 51 -0.73 -1.54 15.06
CA GLN A 51 -1.51 -1.16 16.25
C GLN A 51 -1.86 0.34 16.31
N LEU A 52 -1.22 1.20 15.52
CA LEU A 52 -1.47 2.64 15.45
C LEU A 52 -2.37 3.04 14.27
N LEU A 53 -2.57 2.16 13.29
CA LEU A 53 -3.38 2.40 12.09
C LEU A 53 -4.84 2.01 12.34
N THR A 54 -5.48 2.77 13.22
CA THR A 54 -6.82 2.46 13.76
C THR A 54 -7.94 3.27 13.11
N HIS A 55 -7.62 4.30 12.32
CA HIS A 55 -8.62 5.16 11.73
C HIS A 55 -9.27 4.46 10.51
N PRO A 56 -10.60 4.55 10.30
CA PRO A 56 -11.30 3.85 9.20
C PRO A 56 -10.85 4.24 7.78
N HIS A 57 -10.26 5.43 7.66
CA HIS A 57 -9.73 6.01 6.43
C HIS A 57 -8.20 5.99 6.35
N ASP A 58 -7.52 5.38 7.33
CA ASP A 58 -6.10 5.07 7.16
C ASP A 58 -5.92 4.12 5.98
N ALA A 59 -4.80 4.29 5.28
CA ALA A 59 -4.35 3.32 4.30
C ALA A 59 -2.89 2.94 4.53
N ALA A 60 -2.56 1.69 4.19
CA ALA A 60 -1.21 1.20 4.14
C ALA A 60 -0.96 0.55 2.78
N SER A 61 0.12 0.98 2.12
CA SER A 61 0.69 0.22 1.01
C SER A 61 1.88 -0.57 1.53
N ALA A 62 1.91 -1.86 1.26
CA ALA A 62 2.96 -2.75 1.75
C ALA A 62 3.59 -3.55 0.59
N TYR A 63 4.51 -4.44 0.92
CA TYR A 63 5.18 -5.30 -0.06
C TYR A 63 5.24 -6.74 0.47
N TYR A 64 5.80 -7.66 -0.32
CA TYR A 64 5.76 -9.12 -0.04
C TYR A 64 6.35 -9.54 1.33
N ARG A 65 7.05 -8.66 2.05
CA ARG A 65 7.61 -8.91 3.39
C ARG A 65 6.70 -8.42 4.54
N SER A 66 5.49 -7.95 4.23
CA SER A 66 4.64 -7.24 5.19
C SER A 66 3.57 -8.09 5.88
N ARG A 67 3.73 -9.43 5.95
CA ARG A 67 2.77 -10.31 6.65
C ARG A 67 2.52 -9.91 8.11
N PRO A 68 3.52 -9.56 8.93
CA PRO A 68 3.29 -9.07 10.30
C PRO A 68 2.33 -7.87 10.35
N LEU A 69 2.52 -6.86 9.50
CA LEU A 69 1.58 -5.74 9.40
C LEU A 69 0.16 -6.25 9.10
N LEU A 70 0.00 -7.10 8.08
CA LEU A 70 -1.31 -7.62 7.68
C LEU A 70 -2.02 -8.35 8.83
N LEU A 71 -1.31 -9.19 9.58
CA LEU A 71 -1.85 -9.89 10.74
C LEU A 71 -2.33 -8.91 11.82
N SER A 72 -1.58 -7.83 12.08
CA SER A 72 -2.00 -6.80 13.03
C SER A 72 -3.21 -5.98 12.56
N LEU A 73 -3.41 -5.87 11.24
CA LEU A 73 -4.58 -5.24 10.63
C LEU A 73 -5.78 -6.18 10.47
N GLY A 74 -5.68 -7.40 11.00
CA GLY A 74 -6.78 -8.36 11.04
C GLY A 74 -6.89 -9.28 9.81
N LEU A 75 -5.80 -9.48 9.05
CA LEU A 75 -5.75 -10.57 8.08
C LEU A 75 -5.98 -11.90 8.80
N ASP A 76 -6.93 -12.69 8.31
CA ASP A 76 -7.20 -14.02 8.85
C ASP A 76 -5.93 -14.89 8.69
N PRO A 77 -5.40 -15.47 9.78
CA PRO A 77 -4.23 -16.35 9.73
C PRO A 77 -4.38 -17.54 8.76
N GLU A 78 -5.58 -18.06 8.54
CA GLU A 78 -5.83 -19.11 7.56
C GLU A 78 -5.77 -18.59 6.13
N ASP A 79 -6.23 -17.36 5.88
CA ASP A 79 -6.03 -16.71 4.58
C ASP A 79 -4.55 -16.39 4.33
N ALA A 80 -3.81 -16.00 5.38
CA ALA A 80 -2.37 -15.76 5.32
C ALA A 80 -1.59 -17.03 4.91
N MET A 81 -2.02 -18.22 5.35
CA MET A 81 -1.44 -19.51 4.93
C MET A 81 -1.98 -20.01 3.59
N ALA A 82 -3.27 -19.77 3.30
CA ALA A 82 -3.91 -20.21 2.07
C ALA A 82 -3.34 -19.53 0.82
N GLY A 83 -2.96 -18.24 0.95
CA GLY A 83 -2.36 -17.45 -0.13
C GLY A 83 -1.11 -18.10 -0.73
N PRO A 84 -0.01 -18.26 0.03
CA PRO A 84 1.23 -18.88 -0.45
C PRO A 84 1.05 -20.34 -0.94
N MET A 85 0.02 -21.02 -0.43
CA MET A 85 -0.34 -22.39 -0.86
C MET A 85 -1.17 -22.45 -2.14
N GLY A 86 -1.55 -21.31 -2.72
CA GLY A 86 -2.38 -21.24 -3.93
C GLY A 86 -3.80 -21.78 -3.72
N ARG A 87 -4.36 -21.59 -2.52
CA ARG A 87 -5.68 -22.11 -2.14
C ARG A 87 -6.76 -21.03 -2.28
N SER A 88 -7.96 -21.45 -2.67
CA SER A 88 -9.10 -20.55 -2.86
C SER A 88 -9.46 -19.79 -1.57
N GLY A 89 -10.12 -18.64 -1.72
CA GLY A 89 -10.62 -17.85 -0.59
C GLY A 89 -9.62 -16.84 -0.02
N GLY A 90 -8.31 -17.02 -0.27
CA GLY A 90 -7.29 -16.03 0.08
C GLY A 90 -7.51 -14.66 -0.59
N TYR A 91 -6.70 -13.67 -0.22
CA TYR A 91 -6.86 -12.26 -0.62
C TYR A 91 -6.78 -11.98 -2.14
N SER A 92 -6.13 -12.85 -2.92
CA SER A 92 -6.16 -12.81 -4.40
C SER A 92 -6.98 -13.96 -5.01
N ASP A 93 -7.49 -14.88 -4.18
CA ASP A 93 -8.17 -16.10 -4.61
C ASP A 93 -7.34 -16.88 -5.67
N GLY A 94 -6.02 -16.95 -5.41
CA GLY A 94 -5.03 -17.66 -6.23
C GLY A 94 -4.63 -17.01 -7.55
N ARG A 95 -4.98 -15.72 -7.76
CA ARG A 95 -4.60 -14.96 -8.96
C ARG A 95 -3.20 -14.33 -8.89
N ASP A 96 -2.59 -14.36 -7.72
CA ASP A 96 -1.28 -13.78 -7.45
C ASP A 96 -0.40 -14.79 -6.69
N ILE A 97 0.88 -14.49 -6.54
CA ILE A 97 1.93 -15.39 -6.02
C ILE A 97 1.83 -15.71 -4.52
N GLY A 98 0.75 -15.27 -3.87
CA GLY A 98 0.42 -15.67 -2.51
C GLY A 98 1.17 -14.94 -1.40
N VAL A 99 1.87 -13.84 -1.71
CA VAL A 99 2.44 -12.90 -0.71
C VAL A 99 2.09 -11.44 -0.98
N VAL A 100 1.42 -11.19 -2.11
CA VAL A 100 0.94 -9.87 -2.52
C VAL A 100 -0.51 -9.74 -2.09
N CYS A 101 -0.76 -8.91 -1.07
CA CYS A 101 -2.05 -8.85 -0.39
C CYS A 101 -2.81 -7.54 -0.65
N ASN A 102 -4.10 -7.57 -0.37
CA ASN A 102 -4.96 -6.40 -0.22
C ASN A 102 -5.98 -6.71 0.87
N LEU A 103 -6.35 -5.69 1.67
CA LEU A 103 -7.28 -5.85 2.77
C LEU A 103 -8.19 -4.62 2.82
N SER A 104 -9.49 -4.83 2.78
CA SER A 104 -10.47 -3.75 2.96
C SER A 104 -11.38 -4.12 4.13
N PRO A 105 -10.91 -3.92 5.37
CA PRO A 105 -11.72 -4.20 6.54
C PRO A 105 -12.83 -3.15 6.65
N LYS A 106 -13.93 -3.51 7.32
CA LYS A 106 -15.03 -2.57 7.58
C LYS A 106 -14.62 -1.45 8.54
N VAL A 107 -13.67 -1.72 9.43
CA VAL A 107 -13.15 -0.80 10.45
C VAL A 107 -11.62 -0.91 10.45
N GLY A 108 -10.94 0.23 10.61
CA GLY A 108 -9.48 0.31 10.62
C GLY A 108 -8.87 0.53 9.24
N CYS A 109 -7.55 0.33 9.18
CA CYS A 109 -6.73 0.65 8.01
C CYS A 109 -6.99 -0.25 6.80
N LYS A 110 -7.07 0.36 5.61
CA LYS A 110 -7.15 -0.35 4.34
C LYS A 110 -5.76 -0.67 3.83
N VAL A 111 -5.51 -1.91 3.46
CA VAL A 111 -4.29 -2.28 2.77
C VAL A 111 -4.52 -2.19 1.28
N LEU A 112 -3.89 -1.18 0.66
CA LEU A 112 -4.01 -0.93 -0.77
C LEU A 112 -3.47 -2.13 -1.56
N PRO A 113 -3.99 -2.37 -2.78
CA PRO A 113 -3.53 -3.47 -3.61
C PRO A 113 -2.01 -3.42 -3.83
N MET A 114 -1.26 -4.32 -3.18
CA MET A 114 0.21 -4.44 -3.34
C MET A 114 0.55 -4.97 -4.72
N ALA A 115 1.69 -4.63 -5.31
CA ALA A 115 2.18 -5.30 -6.52
C ALA A 115 3.55 -5.93 -6.26
N GLY A 116 3.98 -6.87 -7.12
CA GLY A 116 5.26 -7.56 -6.93
C GLY A 116 6.47 -6.69 -7.25
N ASP A 117 6.27 -5.71 -8.12
CA ASP A 117 7.20 -4.65 -8.51
C ASP A 117 7.35 -3.63 -7.37
N VAL A 118 8.42 -3.80 -6.61
CA VAL A 118 8.78 -2.93 -5.48
C VAL A 118 9.12 -1.53 -5.98
N GLY A 119 8.48 -0.52 -5.40
CA GLY A 119 8.58 0.89 -5.79
C GLY A 119 7.25 1.43 -6.29
N SER A 120 6.44 0.59 -6.94
CA SER A 120 5.13 1.00 -7.48
C SER A 120 4.12 1.39 -6.41
N GLN A 121 4.33 0.98 -5.16
CA GLN A 121 3.39 1.25 -4.07
C GLN A 121 3.44 2.70 -3.55
N TYR A 122 4.50 3.46 -3.88
CA TYR A 122 4.72 4.81 -3.36
C TYR A 122 3.71 5.83 -3.91
N THR A 123 3.49 5.87 -5.22
CA THR A 123 2.65 6.90 -5.85
C THR A 123 1.13 6.69 -5.60
N PRO A 124 0.58 5.46 -5.54
CA PRO A 124 -0.78 5.24 -5.05
C PRO A 124 -0.98 5.65 -3.58
N ALA A 125 0.01 5.42 -2.71
CA ALA A 125 -0.06 5.89 -1.33
C ALA A 125 -0.15 7.42 -1.26
N ALA A 126 0.61 8.14 -2.10
CA ALA A 126 0.50 9.60 -2.21
C ALA A 126 -0.88 10.04 -2.76
N GLY A 127 -1.45 9.30 -3.71
CA GLY A 127 -2.81 9.53 -4.20
C GLY A 127 -3.88 9.38 -3.10
N TRP A 128 -3.78 8.34 -2.26
CA TRP A 128 -4.64 8.19 -1.09
C TRP A 128 -4.43 9.33 -0.09
N ALA A 129 -3.19 9.71 0.18
CA ALA A 129 -2.85 10.80 1.10
C ALA A 129 -3.49 12.13 0.68
N GLN A 130 -3.47 12.44 -0.61
CA GLN A 130 -4.15 13.60 -1.14
C GLN A 130 -5.68 13.48 -1.10
N SER A 131 -6.20 12.26 -1.25
CA SER A 131 -7.64 12.02 -1.14
C SER A 131 -8.17 12.31 0.26
N ILE A 132 -7.36 12.05 1.30
CA ILE A 132 -7.69 12.45 2.68
C ILE A 132 -7.99 13.95 2.76
N LEU A 133 -7.09 14.78 2.21
CA LEU A 133 -7.28 16.23 2.17
C LEU A 133 -8.49 16.62 1.30
N TYR A 134 -8.65 15.97 0.15
CA TYR A 134 -9.77 16.27 -0.76
C TYR A 134 -11.14 15.97 -0.13
N HIS A 135 -11.30 14.81 0.50
CA HIS A 135 -12.54 14.44 1.19
C HIS A 135 -12.86 15.44 2.29
N LYS A 136 -11.88 15.79 3.13
CA LYS A 136 -12.05 16.76 4.21
C LYS A 136 -12.37 18.17 3.69
N GLU A 137 -11.52 18.71 2.81
CA GLU A 137 -11.52 20.14 2.48
C GLU A 137 -12.47 20.50 1.33
N VAL A 138 -12.72 19.57 0.40
CA VAL A 138 -13.52 19.82 -0.82
C VAL A 138 -14.90 19.16 -0.72
N LEU A 139 -14.96 17.93 -0.20
CA LEU A 139 -16.24 17.23 -0.01
C LEU A 139 -16.90 17.55 1.33
N GLY A 140 -16.15 18.15 2.28
CA GLY A 140 -16.66 18.44 3.62
C GLY A 140 -16.92 17.19 4.45
N ASP A 141 -16.18 16.11 4.18
CA ASP A 141 -16.30 14.83 4.88
C ASP A 141 -15.32 14.77 6.05
N ASP A 142 -15.78 15.23 7.21
CA ASP A 142 -15.00 15.27 8.45
C ASP A 142 -14.62 13.87 8.96
N ASP A 143 -15.24 12.79 8.47
CA ASP A 143 -14.88 11.41 8.85
C ASP A 143 -13.45 11.05 8.39
N TRP A 144 -12.86 11.82 7.47
CA TRP A 144 -11.47 11.66 7.02
C TRP A 144 -10.45 12.41 7.88
N ASP A 145 -10.90 13.25 8.82
CA ASP A 145 -9.98 14.03 9.65
C ASP A 145 -9.05 13.16 10.48
N GLY A 146 -7.77 13.50 10.50
CA GLY A 146 -6.74 12.74 11.19
C GLY A 146 -6.38 11.40 10.54
N ALA A 147 -6.92 11.02 9.38
CA ALA A 147 -6.49 9.85 8.62
C ALA A 147 -5.04 9.98 8.11
N VAL A 148 -4.34 8.86 7.91
CA VAL A 148 -3.00 8.84 7.31
C VAL A 148 -2.86 7.82 6.19
N SER A 149 -1.99 8.12 5.23
CA SER A 149 -1.52 7.14 4.25
C SER A 149 -0.09 6.72 4.59
N VAL A 150 0.14 5.42 4.79
CA VAL A 150 1.46 4.86 5.08
C VAL A 150 1.94 4.05 3.89
N VAL A 151 3.21 4.18 3.54
CA VAL A 151 3.86 3.31 2.57
C VAL A 151 5.07 2.63 3.21
N LEU A 152 5.06 1.30 3.19
CA LEU A 152 6.19 0.48 3.60
C LEU A 152 7.09 0.19 2.40
N GLY A 153 8.39 0.24 2.63
CA GLY A 153 9.40 -0.16 1.66
C GLY A 153 10.72 -0.51 2.32
N GLY A 154 11.51 -1.38 1.68
CA GLY A 154 12.89 -1.61 2.09
C GLY A 154 13.81 -0.46 1.68
N GLU A 155 15.00 -0.36 2.25
CA GLU A 155 15.94 0.71 1.90
C GLU A 155 16.31 0.71 0.41
N ALA A 156 16.42 -0.46 -0.23
CA ALA A 156 16.69 -0.55 -1.66
C ALA A 156 15.54 0.00 -2.54
N SER A 157 14.30 0.00 -2.03
CA SER A 157 13.15 0.47 -2.80
C SER A 157 13.12 1.98 -3.01
N VAL A 158 13.91 2.74 -2.24
CA VAL A 158 14.02 4.20 -2.41
C VAL A 158 14.81 4.61 -3.66
N ALA A 159 15.49 3.67 -4.31
CA ALA A 159 16.15 3.87 -5.60
C ALA A 159 15.16 3.91 -6.78
N THR A 160 13.87 3.61 -6.55
CA THR A 160 12.84 3.49 -7.59
C THR A 160 12.23 4.84 -7.98
N ASN A 161 11.71 4.94 -9.21
CA ASN A 161 11.06 6.15 -9.71
C ASN A 161 9.82 6.54 -8.89
N GLY A 162 9.07 5.54 -8.41
CA GLY A 162 7.89 5.74 -7.58
C GLY A 162 8.19 6.48 -6.28
N PHE A 163 9.32 6.15 -5.61
CA PHE A 163 9.75 6.82 -4.39
C PHE A 163 9.94 8.33 -4.60
N TRP A 164 10.73 8.71 -5.61
CA TRP A 164 11.06 10.12 -5.87
C TRP A 164 9.85 10.94 -6.34
N SER A 165 8.97 10.32 -7.11
CA SER A 165 7.71 10.93 -7.56
C SER A 165 6.78 11.17 -6.37
N ALA A 166 6.58 10.16 -5.53
CA ALA A 166 5.77 10.28 -4.33
C ALA A 166 6.36 11.26 -3.31
N LEU A 167 7.68 11.24 -3.09
CA LEU A 167 8.37 12.16 -2.20
C LEU A 167 8.09 13.61 -2.61
N THR A 168 8.35 13.93 -3.89
CA THR A 168 8.14 15.27 -4.44
C THR A 168 6.69 15.71 -4.27
N MET A 169 5.73 14.87 -4.65
CA MET A 169 4.31 15.18 -4.48
C MET A 169 3.94 15.40 -3.00
N ALA A 170 4.36 14.49 -2.12
CA ALA A 170 4.01 14.51 -0.71
C ALA A 170 4.55 15.78 -0.03
N THR A 171 5.79 16.18 -0.33
CA THR A 171 6.39 17.38 0.23
C THR A 171 5.80 18.66 -0.34
N THR A 172 5.58 18.72 -1.67
CA THR A 172 5.02 19.91 -2.33
C THR A 172 3.59 20.19 -1.88
N LEU A 173 2.77 19.14 -1.74
CA LEU A 173 1.37 19.24 -1.35
C LEU A 173 1.16 19.09 0.17
N ARG A 174 2.24 18.91 0.94
CA ARG A 174 2.20 18.65 2.39
C ARG A 174 1.20 17.53 2.78
N LEU A 175 1.26 16.42 2.06
CA LEU A 175 0.30 15.32 2.23
C LEU A 175 0.45 14.62 3.61
N PRO A 176 -0.64 14.11 4.21
CA PRO A 176 -0.62 13.29 5.42
C PRO A 176 -0.09 11.88 5.11
N MET A 177 1.20 11.80 4.80
CA MET A 177 1.86 10.59 4.30
C MET A 177 3.07 10.19 5.17
N LEU A 178 3.14 8.92 5.55
CA LEU A 178 4.28 8.33 6.25
C LEU A 178 5.06 7.39 5.32
N PHE A 179 6.32 7.71 5.04
CA PHE A 179 7.28 6.80 4.43
C PHE A 179 7.92 5.95 5.52
N PHE A 180 7.58 4.67 5.56
CA PHE A 180 8.05 3.72 6.57
C PHE A 180 9.12 2.81 5.95
N ILE A 181 10.40 3.18 6.14
CA ILE A 181 11.54 2.53 5.49
C ILE A 181 12.17 1.51 6.43
N GLU A 182 12.08 0.24 6.05
CA GLU A 182 12.64 -0.90 6.77
C GLU A 182 14.04 -1.19 6.21
N ASP A 183 15.08 -0.68 6.86
CA ASP A 183 16.46 -0.78 6.38
C ASP A 183 17.15 -2.01 6.96
N ASN A 184 17.29 -3.03 6.12
CA ASN A 184 18.01 -4.25 6.46
C ASN A 184 19.41 -4.35 5.83
N GLY A 185 19.88 -3.28 5.19
CA GLY A 185 21.18 -3.22 4.55
C GLY A 185 21.26 -3.86 3.15
N TYR A 186 20.18 -4.47 2.63
CA TYR A 186 20.21 -5.28 1.41
C TYR A 186 18.96 -5.22 0.52
N GLY A 187 19.18 -4.80 -0.72
CA GLY A 187 18.29 -5.05 -1.85
C GLY A 187 18.61 -6.39 -2.51
N ILE A 188 17.82 -7.44 -2.22
CA ILE A 188 18.12 -8.82 -2.68
C ILE A 188 19.51 -9.23 -2.16
N SER A 189 20.53 -9.29 -3.01
CA SER A 189 21.91 -9.60 -2.66
C SER A 189 22.84 -8.38 -2.71
N VAL A 190 22.30 -7.20 -3.00
CA VAL A 190 23.05 -5.97 -3.23
C VAL A 190 22.98 -5.09 -1.98
N THR A 191 24.14 -4.66 -1.48
CA THR A 191 24.25 -3.84 -0.26
C THR A 191 23.75 -2.42 -0.48
N SER A 192 23.31 -1.76 0.60
CA SER A 192 22.74 -0.40 0.57
C SER A 192 23.65 0.68 -0.03
N ASP A 193 24.97 0.48 -0.13
CA ASP A 193 25.87 1.48 -0.75
C ASP A 193 25.67 1.62 -2.25
N LEU A 194 25.08 0.61 -2.89
CA LEU A 194 24.68 0.68 -4.29
C LEU A 194 23.24 1.17 -4.47
N GLN A 195 22.48 1.32 -3.38
CA GLN A 195 21.09 1.76 -3.41
C GLN A 195 20.95 3.25 -3.11
N THR A 196 21.75 3.76 -2.18
CA THR A 196 21.62 5.13 -1.67
C THR A 196 23.00 5.64 -1.24
N PRO A 197 23.37 6.89 -1.60
CA PRO A 197 24.63 7.49 -1.15
C PRO A 197 24.78 7.40 0.37
N GLY A 198 25.93 6.92 0.85
CA GLY A 198 26.17 6.78 2.29
C GLY A 198 25.28 5.77 3.01
N ARG A 199 24.52 4.93 2.28
CA ARG A 199 23.62 3.89 2.81
C ARG A 199 22.43 4.39 3.63
N ASN A 200 22.21 5.70 3.70
CA ASN A 200 21.20 6.28 4.59
C ASN A 200 20.36 7.33 3.87
N ILE A 201 19.14 6.95 3.51
CA ILE A 201 18.20 7.84 2.81
C ILE A 201 17.68 8.96 3.71
N ALA A 202 17.48 8.71 5.01
CA ALA A 202 17.01 9.73 5.95
C ALA A 202 18.07 10.84 6.13
N ALA A 203 19.36 10.46 6.24
CA ALA A 203 20.46 11.42 6.28
C ALA A 203 20.57 12.23 4.97
N ASN A 204 20.42 11.60 3.81
CA ASN A 204 20.46 12.30 2.52
C ASN A 204 19.30 13.30 2.36
N LEU A 205 18.15 13.00 2.96
CA LEU A 205 16.96 13.83 2.90
C LEU A 205 16.82 14.78 4.10
N ALA A 206 17.79 14.85 5.01
CA ALA A 206 17.73 15.72 6.20
C ALA A 206 17.58 17.22 5.85
N GLY A 207 18.02 17.63 4.66
CA GLY A 207 17.86 18.99 4.14
C GLY A 207 16.67 19.16 3.18
N PHE A 208 15.84 18.14 2.98
CA PHE A 208 14.74 18.19 2.02
C PHE A 208 13.56 18.97 2.60
N SER A 209 13.32 20.18 2.09
CA SER A 209 12.27 21.07 2.59
C SER A 209 10.89 20.43 2.56
N GLY A 210 10.17 20.49 3.68
CA GLY A 210 8.81 19.95 3.79
C GLY A 210 8.74 18.47 4.12
N LEU A 211 9.87 17.83 4.43
CA LEU A 211 9.92 16.46 4.94
C LEU A 211 10.53 16.43 6.35
N THR A 212 9.86 15.77 7.28
CA THR A 212 10.50 15.39 8.55
C THR A 212 11.15 14.03 8.42
N CYS A 213 12.44 13.92 8.70
CA CYS A 213 13.18 12.65 8.71
C CYS A 213 13.43 12.19 10.14
N LEU A 214 13.07 10.95 10.44
CA LEU A 214 13.28 10.27 11.72
C LEU A 214 14.08 8.98 11.48
N GLU A 215 14.87 8.59 12.48
CA GLU A 215 15.64 7.34 12.46
C GLU A 215 15.57 6.66 13.83
N ALA A 216 15.53 5.33 13.85
CA ALA A 216 15.60 4.55 15.10
C ALA A 216 16.16 3.14 14.86
N ASP A 217 16.66 2.49 15.92
CA ASP A 217 16.87 1.04 15.89
C ASP A 217 15.51 0.32 15.98
N GLY A 218 15.10 -0.32 14.89
CA GLY A 218 13.83 -1.05 14.81
C GLY A 218 13.79 -2.33 15.65
N THR A 219 14.92 -2.75 16.21
CA THR A 219 15.02 -3.96 17.01
C THR A 219 14.80 -3.73 18.51
N GLU A 220 14.87 -2.48 18.98
CA GLU A 220 14.69 -2.10 20.38
C GLU A 220 13.22 -1.74 20.68
N PRO A 221 12.47 -2.56 21.46
CA PRO A 221 11.02 -2.40 21.57
C PRO A 221 10.55 -1.01 22.03
N GLU A 222 11.18 -0.45 23.07
CA GLU A 222 10.77 0.84 23.65
C GLU A 222 11.12 2.02 22.73
N GLU A 223 12.32 2.01 22.13
CA GLU A 223 12.74 3.02 21.17
C GLU A 223 11.87 2.99 19.91
N ALA A 224 11.69 1.80 19.32
CA ALA A 224 10.88 1.62 18.13
C ALA A 224 9.42 2.03 18.36
N ASP A 225 8.79 1.66 19.49
CA ASP A 225 7.42 2.12 19.83
C ASP A 225 7.34 3.65 19.86
N ARG A 226 8.26 4.27 20.59
CA ARG A 226 8.27 5.73 20.78
C ARG A 226 8.41 6.46 19.45
N GLU A 227 9.39 6.09 18.63
CA GLU A 227 9.66 6.81 17.38
C GLU A 227 8.61 6.54 16.31
N ILE A 228 8.09 5.30 16.21
CA ILE A 228 6.99 5.00 15.28
C ILE A 228 5.72 5.75 15.68
N ARG A 229 5.40 5.83 16.99
CA ARG A 229 4.27 6.60 17.49
C ARG A 229 4.43 8.09 17.20
N ASN A 230 5.62 8.64 17.46
CA ASN A 230 5.97 10.02 17.14
C ASN A 230 5.78 10.30 15.64
N ALA A 231 6.26 9.42 14.76
CA ALA A 231 6.09 9.55 13.32
C ALA A 231 4.62 9.58 12.89
N VAL A 232 3.80 8.63 13.37
CA VAL A 232 2.36 8.57 13.05
C VAL A 232 1.64 9.79 13.59
N GLU A 233 1.92 10.21 14.83
CA GLU A 233 1.27 11.36 15.47
C GLU A 233 1.62 12.67 14.76
N GLN A 234 2.87 12.85 14.32
CA GLN A 234 3.28 14.01 13.52
C GLN A 234 2.49 14.09 12.21
N VAL A 235 2.39 13.00 11.45
CA VAL A 235 1.61 12.98 10.21
C VAL A 235 0.13 13.29 10.48
N ARG A 236 -0.45 12.72 11.55
CA ARG A 236 -1.86 12.94 11.92
C ARG A 236 -2.17 14.38 12.34
N THR A 237 -1.29 15.01 13.11
CA THR A 237 -1.62 16.26 13.84
C THR A 237 -0.95 17.50 13.28
N GLN A 238 0.25 17.39 12.72
CA GLN A 238 1.03 18.55 12.26
C GLN A 238 0.88 18.79 10.75
N GLY A 239 0.43 17.77 10.01
CA GLY A 239 0.30 17.79 8.56
C GLY A 239 1.65 17.84 7.84
N GLY A 240 1.69 17.30 6.61
CA GLY A 240 2.93 17.10 5.87
C GLY A 240 3.56 15.73 6.07
N PRO A 241 4.46 15.33 5.16
CA PRO A 241 5.01 13.98 5.17
C PRO A 241 6.11 13.79 6.21
N VAL A 242 6.16 12.58 6.74
CA VAL A 242 7.26 12.09 7.58
C VAL A 242 7.90 10.89 6.88
N LEU A 243 9.23 10.81 6.93
CA LEU A 243 9.99 9.60 6.61
C LEU A 243 10.63 9.09 7.88
N ILE A 244 10.35 7.84 8.23
CA ILE A 244 11.06 7.14 9.31
C ILE A 244 11.87 5.98 8.72
N ARG A 245 13.17 5.98 8.99
CA ARG A 245 14.09 4.87 8.65
C ARG A 245 14.36 4.04 9.89
N LEU A 246 14.07 2.74 9.81
CA LEU A 246 14.20 1.80 10.92
C LEU A 246 15.24 0.75 10.57
N SER A 247 16.34 0.71 11.31
CA SER A 247 17.36 -0.33 11.11
C SER A 247 16.88 -1.67 11.67
N VAL A 248 16.93 -2.72 10.86
CA VAL A 248 16.52 -4.09 11.21
C VAL A 248 17.49 -5.11 10.61
N PRO A 249 17.62 -6.34 11.15
CA PRO A 249 18.40 -7.39 10.49
C PRO A 249 17.57 -8.09 9.41
N ARG A 250 18.24 -8.74 8.44
CA ARG A 250 17.58 -9.72 7.56
C ARG A 250 18.00 -11.14 7.91
N LEU A 251 17.21 -11.80 8.75
CA LEU A 251 17.55 -13.09 9.37
C LEU A 251 17.44 -14.29 8.44
N ASN A 252 16.83 -14.11 7.27
CA ASN A 252 16.67 -15.11 6.23
C ASN A 252 17.05 -14.56 4.85
N GLY A 253 17.17 -15.46 3.88
CA GLY A 253 17.38 -15.12 2.48
C GLY A 253 16.33 -14.15 1.95
N HIS A 254 16.63 -13.50 0.82
CA HIS A 254 15.65 -12.65 0.14
C HIS A 254 14.33 -13.40 -0.11
N SER A 255 14.45 -14.66 -0.54
CA SER A 255 13.41 -15.69 -0.61
C SER A 255 13.99 -17.01 -0.08
N TYR A 256 13.17 -18.05 0.09
CA TYR A 256 13.65 -19.38 0.47
C TYR A 256 14.80 -19.93 -0.40
N GLN A 257 14.84 -19.59 -1.70
CA GLN A 257 15.88 -20.06 -2.62
C GLN A 257 17.23 -19.37 -2.41
N ASP A 258 17.26 -18.27 -1.68
CA ASP A 258 18.46 -17.49 -1.42
C ASP A 258 19.20 -18.05 -0.19
N ASN A 259 20.36 -18.67 -0.44
CA ASN A 259 21.21 -19.24 0.60
C ASN A 259 22.11 -18.21 1.30
N GLN A 260 22.01 -16.93 0.97
CA GLN A 260 22.79 -15.83 1.54
C GLN A 260 24.32 -15.97 1.39
N ALA A 261 24.81 -16.74 0.41
CA ALA A 261 26.25 -17.01 0.25
C ALA A 261 27.14 -15.77 0.00
N TYR A 262 26.53 -14.61 -0.28
CA TYR A 262 27.21 -13.32 -0.39
C TYR A 262 27.44 -12.61 0.95
N LYS A 263 26.92 -13.14 2.07
CA LYS A 263 27.17 -12.62 3.42
C LYS A 263 28.27 -13.44 4.12
N SER A 264 29.13 -12.78 4.90
CA SER A 264 30.09 -13.47 5.77
C SER A 264 29.41 -14.10 6.98
N GLU A 265 30.02 -15.12 7.57
CA GLU A 265 29.50 -15.74 8.81
C GLU A 265 29.47 -14.74 9.98
N GLU A 266 30.44 -13.81 10.02
CA GLU A 266 30.47 -12.71 10.98
C GLU A 266 29.20 -11.85 10.87
N LEU A 267 28.87 -11.39 9.66
CA LEU A 267 27.67 -10.59 9.43
C LEU A 267 26.39 -11.37 9.76
N LEU A 268 26.32 -12.65 9.39
CA LEU A 268 25.17 -13.48 9.74
C LEU A 268 25.02 -13.62 11.27
N SER A 269 26.13 -13.71 12.00
CA SER A 269 26.13 -13.74 13.46
C SER A 269 25.68 -12.41 14.07
N GLU A 270 26.12 -11.29 13.51
CA GLU A 270 25.69 -9.95 13.92
C GLU A 270 24.18 -9.74 13.72
N GLU A 271 23.65 -10.15 12.55
CA GLU A 271 22.22 -10.08 12.27
C GLU A 271 21.41 -10.94 13.25
N ARG A 272 21.84 -12.17 13.52
CA ARG A 272 21.19 -13.06 14.51
C ARG A 272 21.21 -12.48 15.91
N ALA A 273 22.30 -11.83 16.32
CA ALA A 273 22.39 -11.17 17.62
C ALA A 273 21.43 -9.98 17.77
N ARG A 274 20.95 -9.42 16.65
CA ARG A 274 19.98 -8.33 16.60
C ARG A 274 18.53 -8.79 16.41
N ASP A 275 18.22 -10.08 16.56
CA ASP A 275 16.86 -10.58 16.34
C ASP A 275 15.84 -9.86 17.26
N PRO A 276 14.87 -9.11 16.69
CA PRO A 276 13.88 -8.40 17.49
C PRO A 276 12.97 -9.33 18.29
N PHE A 277 12.85 -10.61 17.93
CA PHE A 277 12.08 -11.59 18.69
C PHE A 277 12.70 -11.83 20.07
N VAL A 278 14.03 -12.01 20.08
CA VAL A 278 14.81 -12.21 21.32
C VAL A 278 14.79 -10.94 22.16
N LYS A 279 14.94 -9.76 21.54
CA LYS A 279 14.87 -8.48 22.26
C LYS A 279 13.48 -8.23 22.85
N LEU A 280 12.41 -8.59 22.13
CA LEU A 280 11.05 -8.53 22.66
C LEU A 280 10.86 -9.50 23.84
N GLU A 281 11.38 -10.72 23.76
CA GLU A 281 11.35 -11.66 24.90
C GLU A 281 12.01 -11.05 26.13
N GLN A 282 13.22 -10.50 25.99
CA GLN A 282 13.95 -9.85 27.09
C GLN A 282 13.21 -8.64 27.67
N PHE A 283 12.52 -7.89 26.81
CA PHE A 283 11.69 -6.76 27.23
C PHE A 283 10.43 -7.20 28.00
N MET A 284 9.87 -8.35 27.63
CA MET A 284 8.64 -8.89 28.20
C MET A 284 8.89 -9.75 29.46
N VAL A 285 9.98 -10.50 29.50
CA VAL A 285 10.27 -11.51 30.52
C VAL A 285 11.44 -11.05 31.40
N PRO A 286 11.31 -11.11 32.74
CA PRO A 286 10.12 -11.46 33.53
C PRO A 286 9.20 -10.25 33.81
N SER A 287 9.59 -9.06 33.36
CA SER A 287 9.05 -7.77 33.83
C SER A 287 7.57 -7.53 33.52
N ARG A 288 7.08 -8.07 32.40
CA ARG A 288 5.69 -7.89 31.91
C ARG A 288 4.92 -9.21 31.86
N MET A 289 5.61 -10.34 31.76
CA MET A 289 5.03 -11.67 31.92
C MET A 289 6.05 -12.70 32.41
N PRO A 290 5.62 -13.75 33.12
CA PRO A 290 6.51 -14.85 33.51
C PRO A 290 7.04 -15.61 32.29
N ALA A 291 8.28 -16.11 32.37
CA ALA A 291 8.90 -16.93 31.33
C ALA A 291 8.05 -18.14 30.91
N LYS A 292 7.38 -18.77 31.88
CA LYS A 292 6.47 -19.91 31.61
C LYS A 292 5.30 -19.51 30.69
N VAL A 293 4.76 -18.30 30.86
CA VAL A 293 3.66 -17.80 30.02
C VAL A 293 4.15 -17.52 28.60
N TRP A 294 5.34 -16.92 28.45
CA TRP A 294 5.98 -16.72 27.15
C TRP A 294 6.15 -18.05 26.39
N GLN A 295 6.75 -19.04 27.04
CA GLN A 295 6.96 -20.39 26.48
C GLN A 295 5.65 -21.09 26.11
N GLU A 296 4.59 -20.89 26.90
CA GLU A 296 3.27 -21.43 26.62
C GLU A 296 2.64 -20.77 25.38
N LEU A 297 2.71 -19.44 25.28
CA LEU A 297 2.21 -18.68 24.12
C LEU A 297 2.96 -19.04 22.83
N GLU A 298 4.28 -19.23 22.89
CA GLU A 298 5.08 -19.63 21.74
C GLU A 298 4.67 -21.03 21.24
N ARG A 299 4.57 -21.99 22.17
CA ARG A 299 4.12 -23.35 21.88
C ARG A 299 2.69 -23.36 21.30
N GLU A 300 1.78 -22.60 21.90
CA GLU A 300 0.40 -22.49 21.42
C GLU A 300 0.31 -21.85 20.04
N SER A 301 1.10 -20.82 19.77
CA SER A 301 1.17 -20.15 18.47
C SER A 301 1.62 -21.12 17.39
N TYR A 302 2.68 -21.90 17.64
CA TYR A 302 3.15 -22.92 16.70
C TYR A 302 2.11 -24.02 16.43
N GLN A 303 1.47 -24.55 17.48
CA GLN A 303 0.39 -25.54 17.31
C GLN A 303 -0.81 -24.98 16.57
N THR A 304 -1.12 -23.70 16.78
CA THR A 304 -2.20 -22.99 16.09
C THR A 304 -1.89 -22.85 14.61
N VAL A 305 -0.70 -22.37 14.25
CA VAL A 305 -0.26 -22.26 12.85
C VAL A 305 -0.29 -23.61 12.14
N LYS A 306 0.15 -24.69 12.80
CA LYS A 306 0.10 -26.03 12.20
C LYS A 306 -1.33 -26.46 11.85
N LYS A 307 -2.28 -26.29 12.77
CA LYS A 307 -3.70 -26.60 12.53
C LYS A 307 -4.29 -25.73 11.41
N ILE A 308 -3.95 -24.44 11.41
CA ILE A 308 -4.37 -23.48 10.39
C ILE A 308 -3.83 -23.90 9.02
N ALA A 309 -2.56 -24.26 8.91
CA ALA A 309 -1.94 -24.71 7.67
C ALA A 309 -2.59 -25.99 7.13
N GLU A 310 -2.92 -26.95 8.01
CA GLU A 310 -3.66 -28.16 7.64
C GLU A 310 -5.08 -27.84 7.14
N SER A 311 -5.75 -26.87 7.75
CA SER A 311 -7.08 -26.41 7.32
C SER A 311 -7.00 -25.69 5.98
N ALA A 312 -6.09 -24.72 5.84
CA ALA A 312 -5.84 -23.96 4.62
C ALA A 312 -5.53 -24.90 3.44
N TRP A 313 -4.72 -25.93 3.64
CA TRP A 313 -4.39 -26.91 2.61
C TRP A 313 -5.58 -27.75 2.14
N LYS A 314 -6.59 -27.95 2.99
CA LYS A 314 -7.83 -28.67 2.63
C LYS A 314 -8.79 -27.81 1.83
N ARG A 315 -8.61 -26.48 1.77
CA ARG A 315 -9.38 -25.62 0.89
C ARG A 315 -9.19 -26.05 -0.58
N PRO A 316 -10.20 -25.89 -1.43
CA PRO A 316 -10.07 -26.25 -2.83
C PRO A 316 -8.99 -25.39 -3.51
N VAL A 317 -8.45 -25.92 -4.60
CA VAL A 317 -7.70 -25.08 -5.54
C VAL A 317 -8.68 -24.15 -6.27
N PRO A 318 -8.28 -22.92 -6.62
CA PRO A 318 -9.10 -22.02 -7.41
C PRO A 318 -9.58 -22.68 -8.71
N ASN A 319 -10.82 -22.40 -9.10
CA ASN A 319 -11.37 -22.93 -10.34
C ASN A 319 -10.68 -22.26 -11.55
N SER A 320 -10.08 -23.05 -12.44
CA SER A 320 -9.43 -22.53 -13.65
C SER A 320 -10.40 -21.83 -14.61
N ASP A 321 -11.68 -22.19 -14.58
CA ASP A 321 -12.71 -21.55 -15.43
C ASP A 321 -12.95 -20.08 -15.02
N ASP A 322 -12.61 -19.73 -13.77
CA ASP A 322 -12.80 -18.38 -13.21
C ASP A 322 -11.63 -17.44 -13.53
N VAL A 323 -10.64 -17.87 -14.31
CA VAL A 323 -9.43 -17.08 -14.60
C VAL A 323 -9.73 -15.77 -15.33
N LYS A 324 -10.79 -15.72 -16.16
CA LYS A 324 -11.17 -14.49 -16.88
C LYS A 324 -12.07 -13.58 -16.05
N ARG A 325 -12.46 -14.00 -14.85
CA ARG A 325 -13.38 -13.21 -14.04
C ARG A 325 -12.77 -11.89 -13.63
N PHE A 326 -13.54 -10.82 -13.73
CA PHE A 326 -13.18 -9.44 -13.41
C PHE A 326 -12.11 -8.79 -14.30
N VAL A 327 -11.79 -9.40 -15.45
CA VAL A 327 -11.00 -8.73 -16.50
C VAL A 327 -11.82 -7.62 -17.17
N TYR A 328 -13.11 -7.86 -17.36
CA TYR A 328 -14.08 -6.89 -17.88
C TYR A 328 -15.24 -6.71 -16.90
N LEU A 329 -16.11 -5.75 -17.18
CA LEU A 329 -17.36 -5.59 -16.42
C LEU A 329 -18.28 -6.79 -16.64
N GLU A 330 -18.51 -7.54 -15.58
CA GLU A 330 -19.51 -8.60 -15.53
C GLU A 330 -20.84 -8.09 -15.00
N ARG A 331 -21.91 -8.82 -15.29
CA ARG A 331 -23.26 -8.57 -14.79
C ARG A 331 -23.78 -9.82 -14.08
N ASP A 332 -24.56 -9.62 -13.02
CA ASP A 332 -25.25 -10.70 -12.32
C ASP A 332 -26.44 -11.23 -13.14
N GLU A 333 -27.15 -12.23 -12.59
CA GLU A 333 -28.31 -12.85 -13.24
C GLU A 333 -29.46 -11.86 -13.52
N ALA A 334 -29.54 -10.77 -12.75
CA ALA A 334 -30.51 -9.68 -12.95
C ALA A 334 -30.01 -8.64 -13.97
N GLY A 335 -28.84 -8.82 -14.56
CA GLY A 335 -28.22 -7.88 -15.49
C GLY A 335 -27.59 -6.66 -14.81
N LYS A 336 -27.51 -6.60 -13.48
CA LYS A 336 -26.85 -5.51 -12.74
C LYS A 336 -25.34 -5.71 -12.79
N PRO A 337 -24.53 -4.64 -13.00
CA PRO A 337 -23.08 -4.76 -12.98
C PRO A 337 -22.54 -5.30 -11.65
N ILE A 338 -21.64 -6.28 -11.71
CA ILE A 338 -20.93 -6.79 -10.53
C ILE A 338 -19.82 -5.79 -10.16
N ARG A 339 -20.10 -4.99 -9.14
CA ARG A 339 -19.21 -3.91 -8.68
C ARG A 339 -18.16 -4.42 -7.71
N GLN A 340 -17.03 -3.73 -7.69
CA GLN A 340 -15.97 -3.89 -6.70
C GLN A 340 -16.49 -3.68 -5.28
N LYS A 341 -15.80 -4.21 -4.27
CA LYS A 341 -16.16 -3.98 -2.86
C LYS A 341 -15.65 -2.64 -2.31
N THR A 342 -14.58 -2.09 -2.89
CA THR A 342 -13.90 -0.87 -2.41
C THR A 342 -13.28 -0.14 -3.59
N GLY A 343 -13.25 1.19 -3.53
CA GLY A 343 -12.73 2.05 -4.60
C GLY A 343 -13.77 2.35 -5.69
N GLY A 344 -13.40 3.31 -6.54
CA GLY A 344 -14.19 3.82 -7.65
C GLY A 344 -15.40 4.64 -7.20
N VAL A 345 -16.14 5.17 -8.19
CA VAL A 345 -17.39 5.90 -7.92
C VAL A 345 -18.56 4.93 -7.89
N TRP A 346 -19.34 5.00 -6.81
CA TRP A 346 -20.61 4.28 -6.72
C TRP A 346 -21.67 5.04 -7.51
N GLN A 347 -22.07 4.52 -8.66
CA GLN A 347 -23.13 5.12 -9.50
C GLN A 347 -24.45 5.38 -8.77
N GLU A 348 -24.74 4.70 -7.66
CA GLU A 348 -25.95 4.98 -6.86
C GLU A 348 -25.95 6.40 -6.26
N GLU A 349 -24.77 7.04 -6.18
CA GLU A 349 -24.61 8.42 -5.74
C GLU A 349 -24.82 9.46 -6.86
N LEU A 350 -24.82 9.03 -8.13
CA LEU A 350 -24.91 9.91 -9.29
C LEU A 350 -26.02 9.48 -10.23
N THR A 351 -26.98 10.38 -10.47
CA THR A 351 -28.00 10.14 -11.49
C THR A 351 -27.38 10.31 -12.88
N PRO A 352 -27.37 9.28 -13.75
CA PRO A 352 -26.84 9.43 -15.11
C PRO A 352 -27.53 10.58 -15.87
N VAL A 353 -26.83 11.20 -16.83
CA VAL A 353 -27.50 12.10 -17.79
C VAL A 353 -28.51 11.27 -18.58
N GLU A 354 -29.71 11.81 -18.82
CA GLU A 354 -30.65 11.17 -19.74
C GLU A 354 -30.05 11.18 -21.15
N GLU A 355 -29.62 10.01 -21.62
CA GLU A 355 -29.03 9.85 -22.94
C GLU A 355 -30.11 9.64 -24.00
N SER A 356 -30.02 10.38 -25.11
CA SER A 356 -30.84 10.14 -26.30
C SER A 356 -29.97 9.74 -27.47
N ARG A 357 -30.31 8.64 -28.13
CA ARG A 357 -29.72 8.25 -29.42
C ARG A 357 -30.26 9.09 -30.58
N VAL A 358 -31.28 9.93 -30.36
CA VAL A 358 -31.81 10.86 -31.36
C VAL A 358 -30.91 12.09 -31.41
N PRO A 359 -30.22 12.35 -32.54
CA PRO A 359 -29.34 13.51 -32.65
C PRO A 359 -30.11 14.82 -32.51
N LYS A 360 -29.58 15.77 -31.73
CA LYS A 360 -30.08 17.15 -31.63
C LYS A 360 -29.05 18.09 -32.29
N PRO A 361 -29.11 18.30 -33.61
CA PRO A 361 -28.08 19.07 -34.32
C PRO A 361 -28.10 20.54 -33.91
N GLU A 362 -26.94 21.08 -33.55
CA GLU A 362 -26.70 22.51 -33.34
C GLU A 362 -26.20 23.16 -34.63
N LYS A 363 -26.39 24.48 -34.78
CA LYS A 363 -25.87 25.23 -35.94
C LYS A 363 -24.34 25.22 -35.98
N GLN A 364 -23.69 25.16 -34.83
CA GLN A 364 -22.25 25.19 -34.70
C GLN A 364 -21.70 23.76 -34.75
N ARG A 365 -20.69 23.51 -35.59
CA ARG A 365 -20.01 22.20 -35.59
C ARG A 365 -19.16 22.08 -34.34
N VAL A 366 -19.34 20.99 -33.61
CA VAL A 366 -18.52 20.62 -32.45
C VAL A 366 -17.33 19.80 -32.93
N ASN A 367 -16.11 20.25 -32.63
CA ASN A 367 -14.89 19.47 -32.86
C ASN A 367 -14.58 18.58 -31.66
N MET A 368 -13.58 17.69 -31.78
CA MET A 368 -13.25 16.75 -30.70
C MET A 368 -12.85 17.45 -29.39
N VAL A 369 -12.05 18.54 -29.48
CA VAL A 369 -11.60 19.30 -28.31
C VAL A 369 -12.78 19.86 -27.53
N GLU A 370 -13.73 20.49 -28.23
CA GLU A 370 -14.95 21.03 -27.64
C GLU A 370 -15.86 19.92 -27.09
N ALA A 371 -15.97 18.77 -27.78
CA ALA A 371 -16.76 17.64 -27.31
C ALA A 371 -16.21 17.08 -25.98
N VAL A 372 -14.89 16.89 -25.89
CA VAL A 372 -14.24 16.45 -24.64
C VAL A 372 -14.42 17.49 -23.55
N ARG A 373 -14.17 18.78 -23.83
CA ARG A 373 -14.36 19.86 -22.86
C ARG A 373 -15.77 19.91 -22.31
N ARG A 374 -16.80 19.90 -23.17
CA ARG A 374 -18.22 19.89 -22.75
C ARG A 374 -18.55 18.67 -21.90
N THR A 375 -17.96 17.51 -22.21
CA THR A 375 -18.15 16.28 -21.42
C THR A 375 -17.55 16.42 -20.03
N LEU A 376 -16.29 16.88 -19.93
CA LEU A 376 -15.62 17.12 -18.66
C LEU A 376 -16.36 18.17 -17.82
N ASP A 377 -16.77 19.27 -18.44
CA ASP A 377 -17.51 20.35 -17.79
C ASP A 377 -18.84 19.86 -17.19
N THR A 378 -19.61 19.11 -18.00
CA THR A 378 -20.89 18.54 -17.57
C THR A 378 -20.73 17.61 -16.37
N GLU A 379 -19.70 16.76 -16.38
CA GLU A 379 -19.44 15.83 -15.27
C GLU A 379 -18.89 16.56 -14.03
N LEU A 380 -17.95 17.50 -14.19
CA LEU A 380 -17.39 18.29 -13.09
C LEU A 380 -18.48 19.07 -12.34
N SER A 381 -19.46 19.63 -13.05
CA SER A 381 -20.61 20.35 -12.48
C SER A 381 -21.53 19.48 -11.63
N ARG A 382 -21.50 18.16 -11.80
CA ARG A 382 -22.49 17.24 -11.20
C ARG A 382 -21.88 16.26 -10.21
N ASN A 383 -20.62 15.92 -10.43
CA ASN A 383 -19.91 14.91 -9.65
C ASN A 383 -18.78 15.57 -8.87
N PRO A 384 -18.99 15.88 -7.57
CA PRO A 384 -17.96 16.50 -6.75
C PRO A 384 -16.76 15.58 -6.51
N LYS A 385 -16.85 14.28 -6.81
CA LYS A 385 -15.74 13.32 -6.71
C LYS A 385 -14.85 13.32 -7.97
N MET A 386 -15.24 13.99 -9.05
CA MET A 386 -14.43 14.10 -10.26
C MET A 386 -13.37 15.17 -10.13
N ILE A 387 -12.14 14.82 -10.49
CA ILE A 387 -10.98 15.70 -10.46
C ILE A 387 -10.24 15.57 -11.79
N VAL A 388 -9.82 16.68 -12.39
CA VAL A 388 -9.09 16.70 -13.67
C VAL A 388 -7.70 17.29 -13.47
N PHE A 389 -6.64 16.57 -13.84
CA PHE A 389 -5.29 17.08 -13.59
C PHE A 389 -4.23 16.52 -14.54
N GLY A 390 -3.10 17.20 -14.59
CA GLY A 390 -1.94 16.84 -15.40
C GLY A 390 -1.04 18.05 -15.58
N GLU A 391 -0.06 17.94 -16.47
CA GLU A 391 0.84 19.05 -16.78
C GLU A 391 0.10 20.10 -17.64
N ASP A 392 0.12 21.36 -17.21
CA ASP A 392 -0.58 22.50 -17.84
C ASP A 392 -2.12 22.38 -17.90
N VAL A 393 -2.72 21.39 -17.26
CA VAL A 393 -4.17 21.12 -17.27
C VAL A 393 -5.00 22.21 -16.58
N GLY A 394 -4.42 22.90 -15.60
CA GLY A 394 -5.07 23.95 -14.82
C GLY A 394 -5.29 25.23 -15.63
N VAL A 395 -4.42 26.23 -15.43
CA VAL A 395 -4.63 27.58 -15.98
C VAL A 395 -4.61 27.58 -17.52
N LYS A 396 -3.66 26.86 -18.11
CA LYS A 396 -3.46 26.82 -19.57
C LYS A 396 -4.51 25.97 -20.28
N GLY A 397 -5.03 24.94 -19.61
CA GLY A 397 -6.06 24.07 -20.17
C GLY A 397 -5.53 22.88 -20.97
N GLY A 398 -4.31 22.43 -20.70
CA GLY A 398 -3.60 21.38 -21.44
C GLY A 398 -2.94 21.91 -22.71
N VAL A 399 -2.08 21.09 -23.33
CA VAL A 399 -1.32 21.50 -24.54
C VAL A 399 -2.22 21.80 -25.73
N HIS A 400 -3.36 21.13 -25.81
CA HIS A 400 -4.36 21.33 -26.85
C HIS A 400 -5.55 22.18 -26.40
N ALA A 401 -5.43 22.85 -25.25
CA ALA A 401 -6.46 23.68 -24.64
C ALA A 401 -7.77 22.92 -24.33
N VAL A 402 -7.75 21.59 -24.20
CA VAL A 402 -8.94 20.76 -23.93
C VAL A 402 -9.65 21.20 -22.65
N THR A 403 -8.91 21.44 -21.57
CA THR A 403 -9.46 21.82 -20.26
C THR A 403 -9.50 23.34 -20.02
N MET A 404 -9.29 24.14 -21.06
CA MET A 404 -9.26 25.61 -20.96
C MET A 404 -10.55 26.17 -20.34
N GLY A 405 -10.39 26.99 -19.31
CA GLY A 405 -11.48 27.62 -18.56
C GLY A 405 -12.10 26.74 -17.46
N LEU A 406 -11.84 25.42 -17.44
CA LEU A 406 -12.44 24.52 -16.45
C LEU A 406 -11.95 24.82 -15.04
N GLN A 407 -10.68 25.19 -14.84
CA GLN A 407 -10.19 25.61 -13.52
C GLN A 407 -10.86 26.88 -13.03
N THR A 408 -11.05 27.89 -13.88
CA THR A 408 -11.77 29.11 -13.50
C THR A 408 -13.21 28.81 -13.10
N GLN A 409 -13.86 27.83 -13.73
CA GLN A 409 -15.24 27.47 -13.47
C GLN A 409 -15.42 26.55 -12.25
N HIS A 410 -14.54 25.57 -12.06
CA HIS A 410 -14.69 24.51 -11.05
C HIS A 410 -13.73 24.63 -9.86
N GLY A 411 -12.76 25.54 -9.95
CA GLY A 411 -11.78 25.83 -8.90
C GLY A 411 -10.49 25.00 -9.00
N GLU A 412 -9.44 25.52 -8.36
CA GLU A 412 -8.09 24.95 -8.36
C GLU A 412 -8.01 23.59 -7.65
N ASN A 413 -8.94 23.28 -6.75
CA ASN A 413 -8.96 21.96 -6.09
C ASN A 413 -9.57 20.86 -6.98
N ARG A 414 -10.31 21.24 -8.04
CA ARG A 414 -11.02 20.32 -8.95
C ARG A 414 -10.29 20.14 -10.28
N VAL A 415 -9.64 21.19 -10.76
CA VAL A 415 -8.86 21.19 -12.00
C VAL A 415 -7.51 21.85 -11.76
N PHE A 416 -6.41 21.10 -11.84
CA PHE A 416 -5.09 21.61 -11.44
C PHE A 416 -3.90 21.05 -12.23
N ASP A 417 -2.81 21.81 -12.13
CA ASP A 417 -1.51 21.46 -12.64
C ASP A 417 -0.77 20.50 -11.70
N THR A 418 0.03 19.62 -12.28
CA THR A 418 0.88 18.67 -11.53
C THR A 418 2.36 18.93 -11.77
N SER A 419 3.22 18.36 -10.93
CA SER A 419 4.65 18.25 -11.23
C SER A 419 4.87 17.47 -12.53
N LEU A 420 6.01 17.72 -13.17
CA LEU A 420 6.49 17.02 -14.37
C LEU A 420 6.96 15.60 -14.01
N SER A 421 6.00 14.73 -13.70
CA SER A 421 6.21 13.32 -13.34
C SER A 421 4.98 12.51 -13.74
N GLU A 422 5.09 11.74 -14.82
CA GLU A 422 3.99 10.92 -15.32
C GLU A 422 3.70 9.73 -14.41
N GLU A 423 4.74 9.16 -13.78
CA GLU A 423 4.63 8.15 -12.72
C GLU A 423 3.80 8.70 -11.54
N GLY A 424 4.07 9.95 -11.14
CA GLY A 424 3.28 10.65 -10.12
C GLY A 424 1.83 10.90 -10.57
N ILE A 425 1.60 11.31 -11.81
CA ILE A 425 0.25 11.58 -12.34
C ILE A 425 -0.60 10.30 -12.38
N ILE A 426 -0.07 9.20 -12.90
CA ILE A 426 -0.86 7.96 -13.00
C ILE A 426 -0.99 7.29 -11.63
N GLY A 427 0.10 7.16 -10.87
CA GLY A 427 0.07 6.52 -9.57
C GLY A 427 -0.85 7.24 -8.57
N ARG A 428 -0.85 8.59 -8.55
CA ARG A 428 -1.79 9.34 -7.70
C ARG A 428 -3.24 9.12 -8.11
N ALA A 429 -3.51 9.01 -9.41
CA ALA A 429 -4.85 8.73 -9.92
C ALA A 429 -5.33 7.35 -9.45
N VAL A 430 -4.46 6.34 -9.49
CA VAL A 430 -4.77 5.01 -8.95
C VAL A 430 -5.11 5.10 -7.45
N GLY A 431 -4.31 5.82 -6.66
CA GLY A 431 -4.58 6.04 -5.24
C GLY A 431 -5.90 6.77 -4.96
N MET A 432 -6.20 7.81 -5.74
CA MET A 432 -7.46 8.55 -5.67
C MET A 432 -8.67 7.69 -6.02
N ALA A 433 -8.54 6.84 -7.04
CA ALA A 433 -9.58 5.89 -7.41
C ALA A 433 -9.85 4.89 -6.27
N TYR A 434 -8.81 4.37 -5.61
CA TYR A 434 -8.98 3.52 -4.42
C TYR A 434 -9.74 4.22 -3.30
N ALA A 435 -9.51 5.52 -3.12
CA ALA A 435 -10.18 6.35 -2.13
C ALA A 435 -11.62 6.76 -2.52
N GLY A 436 -12.12 6.26 -3.65
CA GLY A 436 -13.49 6.49 -4.12
C GLY A 436 -13.70 7.79 -4.90
N LEU A 437 -12.63 8.37 -5.44
CA LEU A 437 -12.69 9.54 -6.32
C LEU A 437 -12.71 9.14 -7.80
N LEU A 438 -12.98 10.09 -8.69
CA LEU A 438 -12.94 9.94 -10.15
C LEU A 438 -11.85 10.83 -10.77
N PRO A 439 -10.58 10.38 -10.73
CA PRO A 439 -9.50 11.12 -11.36
C PRO A 439 -9.55 10.95 -12.89
N VAL A 440 -9.46 12.06 -13.60
CA VAL A 440 -9.28 12.12 -15.05
C VAL A 440 -7.97 12.84 -15.33
N THR A 441 -6.98 12.06 -15.77
CA THR A 441 -5.62 12.57 -15.94
C THR A 441 -5.27 12.83 -17.39
N GLU A 442 -4.59 13.94 -17.67
CA GLU A 442 -3.98 14.21 -18.97
C GLU A 442 -2.46 14.01 -18.88
N ILE A 443 -1.91 13.22 -19.80
CA ILE A 443 -0.47 13.17 -20.09
C ILE A 443 -0.25 13.97 -21.37
N GLN A 444 0.71 14.89 -21.34
CA GLN A 444 0.87 15.91 -22.37
C GLN A 444 0.97 15.35 -23.80
N PHE A 445 1.77 14.31 -23.99
CA PHE A 445 1.87 13.56 -25.24
C PHE A 445 1.97 12.07 -24.93
N ARG A 446 1.38 11.21 -25.78
CA ARG A 446 1.38 9.76 -25.57
C ARG A 446 2.77 9.19 -25.26
N LYS A 447 3.84 9.67 -25.92
CA LYS A 447 5.21 9.19 -25.69
C LYS A 447 5.67 9.37 -24.24
N TYR A 448 5.15 10.36 -23.53
CA TYR A 448 5.53 10.65 -22.15
C TYR A 448 4.81 9.76 -21.13
N ALA A 449 3.85 8.94 -21.56
CA ALA A 449 3.24 7.94 -20.68
C ALA A 449 4.19 6.77 -20.34
N ASP A 450 5.31 6.62 -21.07
CA ASP A 450 6.20 5.47 -20.94
C ASP A 450 6.87 5.36 -19.55
N PRO A 451 7.37 6.45 -18.91
CA PRO A 451 7.77 6.46 -17.50
C PRO A 451 6.73 5.92 -16.51
N ALA A 452 5.44 6.04 -16.81
CA ALA A 452 4.33 5.58 -15.96
C ALA A 452 3.82 4.17 -16.33
N THR A 453 4.54 3.44 -17.19
CA THR A 453 4.08 2.13 -17.70
C THR A 453 3.80 1.14 -16.58
N GLU A 454 4.58 1.17 -15.49
CA GLU A 454 4.38 0.34 -14.31
C GLU A 454 2.99 0.56 -13.72
N GLN A 455 2.65 1.80 -13.38
CA GLN A 455 1.32 2.16 -12.85
C GLN A 455 0.19 1.86 -13.84
N ILE A 456 0.38 2.14 -15.13
CA ILE A 456 -0.65 1.85 -16.15
C ILE A 456 -0.95 0.34 -16.21
N ARG A 457 0.08 -0.52 -16.13
CA ARG A 457 -0.10 -1.97 -16.14
C ARG A 457 -0.76 -2.47 -14.85
N ASN A 458 -0.32 -1.95 -13.70
CA ASN A 458 -0.92 -2.28 -12.41
C ASN A 458 -2.39 -1.86 -12.38
N ALA A 459 -2.70 -0.63 -12.83
CA ALA A 459 -4.05 -0.09 -12.94
C ALA A 459 -5.00 -1.03 -13.72
N GLY A 460 -4.54 -1.55 -14.85
CA GLY A 460 -5.35 -2.41 -15.72
C GLY A 460 -5.75 -3.77 -15.13
N THR A 461 -5.09 -4.23 -14.06
CA THR A 461 -5.26 -5.60 -13.54
C THR A 461 -5.81 -5.68 -12.12
N ILE A 462 -6.05 -4.55 -11.44
CA ILE A 462 -6.47 -4.51 -10.02
C ILE A 462 -7.74 -5.33 -9.76
N ARG A 463 -8.79 -5.14 -10.57
CA ARG A 463 -10.06 -5.88 -10.40
C ARG A 463 -9.86 -7.38 -10.47
N TRP A 464 -9.04 -7.81 -11.41
CA TRP A 464 -8.69 -9.21 -11.57
C TRP A 464 -7.88 -9.71 -10.38
N ARG A 465 -6.70 -9.14 -10.12
CA ARG A 465 -5.74 -9.65 -9.11
C ARG A 465 -6.27 -9.58 -7.67
N THR A 466 -7.19 -8.66 -7.37
CA THR A 466 -7.83 -8.54 -6.05
C THR A 466 -9.14 -9.32 -5.92
N ALA A 467 -9.53 -10.09 -6.95
CA ALA A 467 -10.82 -10.78 -7.03
C ALA A 467 -12.02 -9.82 -6.79
N ASN A 468 -11.96 -8.65 -7.43
CA ASN A 468 -12.95 -7.57 -7.36
C ASN A 468 -13.16 -7.01 -5.94
N ARG A 469 -12.21 -7.22 -5.03
CA ARG A 469 -12.23 -6.61 -3.69
C ARG A 469 -11.85 -5.12 -3.75
N PHE A 470 -11.01 -4.73 -4.71
CA PHE A 470 -10.71 -3.34 -5.05
C PHE A 470 -10.99 -3.05 -6.54
N ALA A 471 -11.41 -1.81 -6.80
CA ALA A 471 -10.99 -0.90 -7.88
C ALA A 471 -11.99 0.25 -7.99
#